data_AF-A0A956C3B4-F1
#
_entry.id   AF-A0A956C3B4-F1
#
_cell.length_a   1.000
_cell.length_b   1.000
_cell.length_c   1.000
_cell.angle_alpha   90.00
_cell.angle_beta   90.00
_cell.angle_gamma   90.00
#
_symmetry.space_group_name_H-M   'P 1'
#
loop_
_entity.id
_entity.type
_entity.pdbx_description
1 polymer ?
#
loop_
_entity_poly.entity_id
_entity_poly.type
_entity_poly.pdbx_seq_one_letter_code
_entity_poly.pdbx_strand_id
1 'polypeptide(L)'
;MLACPCPTCGASLPLTLASLAGVRCRSCGFAGPPPPSARERLVAAQHQLTHLDARARQFDASVRAAIGRALRARWGVIVALAVGALPFVGLTLVGAVKAYEHEGPTSNRVAGAIFIAVPMLVYATVGLLLDATVRSARMRLLASASATPPVHPGEAATCTVCGAPLVSRGVDPIVRCVHCAADNVVHPTAMARASEKRTMDLDALASALASRAHDLRSTARRVTVASVGSVLGTPFAAFVTVLGLLLSAKLLEPVVALPPSELARYAWVDTKRGSCVGLIVRSDDGTEAYFGGNDRLPNPSTIAPPDARALELFPAAALVGRRVRLAGGAEGSVKNVLGAPVTNREQLVLDTGARGDAAGACEASE
;
A
#
# COMPACT_ATOMS: atom_id res chain seq x y z
N MET A 1 38.97 3.93 -1.13
CA MET A 1 40.19 3.17 -1.48
C MET A 1 41.35 4.01 -1.01
N LEU A 2 42.31 3.44 -0.28
CA LEU A 2 43.54 4.17 0.02
C LEU A 2 44.24 4.47 -1.30
N ALA A 3 44.78 5.67 -1.45
CA ALA A 3 45.57 6.02 -2.59
C ALA A 3 46.88 6.65 -2.12
N CYS A 4 47.96 6.42 -2.86
CA CYS A 4 49.22 7.13 -2.65
C CYS A 4 49.69 7.73 -3.97
N PRO A 5 50.44 8.84 -3.97
CA PRO A 5 51.07 9.33 -5.19
C PRO A 5 52.11 8.31 -5.68
N CYS A 6 52.21 8.16 -7.00
CA CYS A 6 53.25 7.37 -7.64
C CYS A 6 54.62 8.00 -7.38
N PRO A 7 55.63 7.24 -6.94
CA PRO A 7 56.96 7.78 -6.66
C PRO A 7 57.65 8.32 -7.91
N THR A 8 57.27 7.86 -9.11
CA THR A 8 57.88 8.27 -10.38
C THR A 8 57.16 9.45 -11.02
N CYS A 9 55.82 9.41 -11.11
CA CYS A 9 55.06 10.40 -11.89
C CYS A 9 54.01 11.18 -11.08
N GLY A 10 53.93 10.97 -9.75
CA GLY A 10 52.98 11.65 -8.88
C GLY A 10 51.50 11.22 -9.01
N ALA A 11 51.14 10.48 -10.06
CA ALA A 11 49.76 10.04 -10.29
C ALA A 11 49.21 9.17 -9.14
N SER A 12 47.91 9.29 -8.85
CA SER A 12 47.25 8.54 -7.77
C SER A 12 47.25 7.03 -8.06
N LEU A 13 47.90 6.27 -7.18
CA LEU A 13 47.94 4.81 -7.19
C LEU A 13 46.89 4.25 -6.22
N PRO A 14 45.89 3.48 -6.70
CA PRO A 14 44.98 2.79 -5.81
C PRO A 14 45.73 1.70 -5.04
N LEU A 15 45.65 1.76 -3.72
CA LEU A 15 46.20 0.76 -2.81
C LEU A 15 45.09 -0.15 -2.31
N THR A 16 45.36 -1.45 -2.38
CA THR A 16 44.51 -2.53 -1.87
C THR A 16 45.30 -3.41 -0.89
N LEU A 17 44.60 -4.19 -0.07
CA LEU A 17 45.27 -5.17 0.80
C LEU A 17 45.95 -6.28 -0.02
N ALA A 18 45.49 -6.54 -1.25
CA ALA A 18 46.13 -7.49 -2.16
C ALA A 18 47.47 -6.99 -2.74
N SER A 19 47.71 -5.67 -2.75
CA SER A 19 48.90 -5.05 -3.35
C SER A 19 50.10 -4.88 -2.39
N LEU A 20 50.14 -5.64 -1.30
CA LEU A 20 51.27 -5.62 -0.35
C LEU A 20 52.60 -6.04 -0.99
N ALA A 21 52.56 -6.98 -1.94
CA ALA A 21 53.73 -7.45 -2.67
C ALA A 21 54.20 -6.46 -3.76
N GLY A 22 53.32 -5.56 -4.21
CA GLY A 22 53.65 -4.60 -5.26
C GLY A 22 52.42 -3.87 -5.79
N VAL A 23 52.65 -2.66 -6.29
CA VAL A 23 51.67 -1.80 -6.97
C VAL A 23 52.13 -1.55 -8.39
N ARG A 24 51.17 -1.33 -9.31
CA ARG A 24 51.46 -0.96 -10.70
C ARG A 24 50.78 0.37 -11.05
N CYS A 25 51.56 1.36 -11.46
CA CYS A 25 51.05 2.63 -11.94
C CYS A 25 50.52 2.49 -13.36
N ARG A 26 49.26 2.87 -13.56
CA ARG A 26 48.65 2.87 -14.90
C ARG A 26 49.18 4.01 -15.78
N SER A 27 49.65 5.12 -15.20
CA SER A 27 50.11 6.29 -15.95
C SER A 27 51.53 6.15 -16.49
N CYS A 28 52.49 5.75 -15.65
CA CYS A 28 53.90 5.64 -16.04
C CYS A 28 54.43 4.19 -16.12
N GLY A 29 53.59 3.21 -15.80
CA GLY A 29 53.98 1.79 -15.81
C GLY A 29 54.81 1.33 -14.60
N PHE A 30 55.18 2.22 -13.67
CA PHE A 30 55.95 1.87 -12.47
C PHE A 30 55.39 0.63 -11.78
N ALA A 31 56.23 -0.38 -11.55
CA ALA A 31 55.89 -1.59 -10.81
C ALA A 31 56.89 -1.77 -9.67
N GLY A 32 56.42 -1.73 -8.43
CA GLY A 32 57.30 -1.81 -7.26
C GLY A 32 56.52 -1.84 -5.95
N PRO A 33 57.21 -1.96 -4.80
CA PRO A 33 56.55 -1.91 -3.50
C PRO A 33 55.90 -0.54 -3.26
N PRO A 34 54.78 -0.47 -2.52
CA PRO A 34 54.20 0.80 -2.10
C PRO A 34 55.17 1.57 -1.19
N PRO A 35 55.07 2.91 -1.11
CA PRO A 35 55.88 3.73 -0.19
C PRO A 35 55.83 3.20 1.25
N PRO A 36 56.89 3.34 2.07
CA PRO A 36 56.98 2.72 3.40
C PRO A 36 55.79 3.06 4.31
N SER A 37 55.40 4.34 4.34
CA SER A 37 54.25 4.82 5.13
C SER A 37 52.91 4.21 4.70
N ALA A 38 52.72 3.99 3.40
CA ALA A 38 51.54 3.32 2.87
C ALA A 38 51.58 1.82 3.17
N ARG A 39 52.77 1.20 3.08
CA ARG A 39 52.98 -0.22 3.41
C ARG A 39 52.67 -0.51 4.87
N GLU A 40 53.16 0.31 5.80
CA GLU A 40 52.87 0.18 7.23
C GLU A 40 51.36 0.23 7.52
N ARG A 41 50.64 1.17 6.90
CA ARG A 41 49.17 1.26 7.01
C ARG A 41 48.47 0.02 6.44
N LEU A 42 48.92 -0.50 5.30
CA LEU A 42 48.35 -1.72 4.72
C LEU A 42 48.63 -2.97 5.57
N VAL A 43 49.83 -3.08 6.16
CA VAL A 43 50.17 -4.18 7.08
C VAL A 43 49.32 -4.11 8.34
N ALA A 44 49.18 -2.92 8.95
CA ALA A 44 48.33 -2.72 10.11
C ALA A 44 46.86 -3.09 9.81
N ALA A 45 46.33 -2.67 8.65
CA ALA A 45 44.97 -3.01 8.23
C ALA A 45 44.81 -4.52 7.93
N GLN A 46 45.82 -5.17 7.33
CA GLN A 46 45.81 -6.62 7.11
C GLN A 46 45.83 -7.38 8.44
N HIS A 47 46.63 -6.93 9.41
CA HIS A 47 46.68 -7.51 10.74
C HIS A 47 45.30 -7.40 11.42
N GLN A 48 44.66 -6.23 11.39
CA GLN A 48 43.28 -6.08 11.88
C GLN A 48 42.29 -7.02 11.16
N LEU A 49 42.40 -7.16 9.85
CA LEU A 49 41.53 -8.03 9.07
C LEU A 49 41.74 -9.53 9.38
N THR A 50 42.95 -9.94 9.72
CA THR A 50 43.27 -11.34 10.08
C THR A 50 42.82 -11.69 11.50
N HIS A 51 42.77 -10.72 12.41
CA HIS A 51 42.15 -10.88 13.73
C HIS A 51 40.63 -11.02 13.68
N LEU A 52 39.97 -10.53 12.63
CA LEU A 52 38.55 -10.76 12.41
C LEU A 52 38.31 -12.20 11.92
N ASP A 53 37.47 -12.94 12.65
CA ASP A 53 37.04 -14.29 12.26
C ASP A 53 36.55 -14.31 10.79
N ALA A 54 37.00 -15.30 10.02
CA ALA A 54 36.52 -15.55 8.66
C ALA A 54 34.99 -15.61 8.60
N ARG A 55 34.32 -16.12 9.64
CA ARG A 55 32.85 -16.14 9.72
C ARG A 55 32.22 -14.75 9.75
N ALA A 56 32.89 -13.76 10.35
CA ALA A 56 32.39 -12.39 10.38
C ALA A 56 32.42 -11.71 8.99
N ARG A 57 33.25 -12.24 8.07
CA ARG A 57 33.41 -11.76 6.69
C ARG A 57 32.51 -12.47 5.69
N GLN A 58 31.91 -13.58 6.09
CA GLN A 58 31.00 -14.37 5.26
C GLN A 58 29.55 -13.96 5.54
N PHE A 59 28.72 -14.04 4.51
CA PHE A 59 27.28 -13.87 4.70
C PHE A 59 26.73 -15.13 5.38
N ASP A 60 26.01 -14.93 6.48
CA ASP A 60 25.23 -16.01 7.08
C ASP A 60 24.08 -16.44 6.13
N ALA A 61 23.45 -17.57 6.43
CA ALA A 61 22.36 -18.11 5.63
C ALA A 61 21.18 -17.12 5.49
N SER A 62 20.93 -16.31 6.52
CA SER A 62 19.83 -15.33 6.52
C SER A 62 20.10 -14.16 5.58
N VAL A 63 21.33 -13.63 5.55
CA VAL A 63 21.78 -12.57 4.65
C VAL A 63 21.81 -13.08 3.21
N ARG A 64 22.30 -14.30 2.98
CA ARG A 64 22.25 -14.93 1.65
C ARG A 64 20.82 -15.10 1.16
N ALA A 65 19.92 -15.57 2.02
CA ALA A 65 18.50 -15.66 1.70
C ALA A 65 17.87 -14.28 1.47
N ALA A 66 18.26 -13.25 2.23
CA ALA A 66 17.78 -11.88 2.04
C ALA A 66 18.28 -11.28 0.72
N ILE A 67 19.53 -11.53 0.30
CA ILE A 67 20.08 -11.12 -1.00
C ILE A 67 19.37 -11.87 -2.13
N GLY A 68 19.22 -13.19 -2.01
CA GLY A 68 18.52 -14.01 -3.01
C GLY A 68 17.04 -13.64 -3.15
N ARG A 69 16.37 -13.34 -2.03
CA ARG A 69 15.01 -12.78 -2.02
C ARG A 69 15.02 -11.41 -2.64
N ALA A 70 15.90 -10.50 -2.21
CA ALA A 70 16.04 -9.19 -2.81
C ALA A 70 16.10 -9.33 -4.33
N LEU A 71 17.07 -10.03 -4.90
CA LEU A 71 17.20 -10.20 -6.35
C LEU A 71 15.91 -10.67 -7.06
N ARG A 72 15.17 -11.63 -6.47
CA ARG A 72 13.91 -12.18 -7.03
C ARG A 72 12.63 -11.41 -6.67
N ALA A 73 12.63 -10.59 -5.62
CA ALA A 73 11.43 -10.13 -4.92
C ALA A 73 10.61 -9.07 -5.66
N ARG A 74 11.04 -8.57 -6.83
CA ARG A 74 10.24 -7.58 -7.56
C ARG A 74 8.84 -8.11 -7.85
N TRP A 75 8.72 -9.37 -8.25
CA TRP A 75 7.43 -10.01 -8.48
C TRP A 75 6.70 -10.31 -7.17
N GLY A 76 7.41 -10.71 -6.10
CA GLY A 76 6.77 -11.06 -4.82
C GLY A 76 6.00 -9.90 -4.18
N VAL A 77 6.56 -8.69 -4.18
CA VAL A 77 5.86 -7.50 -3.63
C VAL A 77 4.65 -7.14 -4.48
N ILE A 78 4.78 -7.15 -5.81
CA ILE A 78 3.67 -6.86 -6.73
C ILE A 78 2.54 -7.89 -6.56
N VAL A 79 2.88 -9.19 -6.49
CA VAL A 79 1.90 -10.26 -6.27
C VAL A 79 1.23 -10.10 -4.91
N ALA A 80 1.98 -9.80 -3.84
CA ALA A 80 1.40 -9.57 -2.52
C ALA A 80 0.44 -8.37 -2.49
N LEU A 81 0.79 -7.27 -3.16
CA LEU A 81 -0.09 -6.11 -3.31
C LEU A 81 -1.32 -6.43 -4.17
N ALA A 82 -1.17 -7.20 -5.25
CA ALA A 82 -2.29 -7.61 -6.08
C ALA A 82 -3.27 -8.52 -5.32
N VAL A 83 -2.75 -9.52 -4.59
CA VAL A 83 -3.56 -10.41 -3.75
C VAL A 83 -4.23 -9.63 -2.62
N GLY A 84 -3.51 -8.71 -1.97
CA GLY A 84 -4.07 -7.86 -0.92
C GLY A 84 -5.12 -6.86 -1.42
N ALA A 85 -5.13 -6.54 -2.72
CA ALA A 85 -6.13 -5.68 -3.34
C ALA A 85 -7.44 -6.41 -3.67
N LEU A 86 -7.44 -7.74 -3.81
CA LEU A 86 -8.64 -8.54 -4.13
C LEU A 86 -9.88 -8.26 -3.27
N PRO A 87 -9.82 -8.18 -1.92
CA PRO A 87 -11.00 -7.88 -1.11
C PRO A 87 -11.57 -6.49 -1.43
N PHE A 88 -10.73 -5.52 -1.76
CA PHE A 88 -11.19 -4.21 -2.20
C PHE A 88 -11.87 -4.28 -3.54
N VAL A 89 -11.27 -4.98 -4.52
CA VAL A 89 -11.90 -5.20 -5.82
C VAL A 89 -13.29 -5.82 -5.65
N GLY A 90 -13.41 -6.84 -4.79
CA GLY A 90 -14.70 -7.46 -4.45
C GLY A 90 -15.70 -6.47 -3.85
N LEU A 91 -15.29 -5.69 -2.84
CA LEU A 91 -16.13 -4.65 -2.23
C LEU A 91 -16.55 -3.58 -3.24
N THR A 92 -15.64 -3.14 -4.11
CA THR A 92 -15.96 -2.16 -5.15
C THR A 92 -16.93 -2.71 -6.18
N LEU A 93 -16.82 -3.99 -6.54
CA LEU A 93 -17.75 -4.65 -7.45
C LEU A 93 -19.14 -4.76 -6.82
N VAL A 94 -19.23 -5.21 -5.56
CA VAL A 94 -20.51 -5.29 -4.83
C VAL A 94 -21.14 -3.90 -4.68
N GLY A 95 -20.34 -2.89 -4.33
CA GLY A 95 -20.79 -1.51 -4.23
C GLY A 95 -21.29 -0.95 -5.56
N ALA A 96 -20.58 -1.22 -6.66
CA ALA A 96 -20.97 -0.81 -8.01
C ALA A 96 -22.25 -1.50 -8.48
N VAL A 97 -22.39 -2.82 -8.23
CA VAL A 97 -23.62 -3.57 -8.54
C VAL A 97 -24.80 -3.00 -7.76
N LYS A 98 -24.63 -2.76 -6.45
CA LYS A 98 -25.71 -2.17 -5.63
C LYS A 98 -26.05 -0.74 -6.04
N ALA A 99 -25.06 0.05 -6.44
CA ALA A 99 -25.27 1.39 -6.97
C ALA A 99 -25.95 1.38 -8.35
N TYR A 100 -25.74 0.35 -9.16
CA TYR A 100 -26.40 0.17 -10.46
C TYR A 100 -27.85 -0.30 -10.29
N GLU A 101 -28.10 -1.22 -9.35
CA GLU A 101 -29.45 -1.73 -9.04
C GLU A 101 -30.36 -0.67 -8.42
N HIS A 102 -29.82 0.39 -7.82
CA HIS A 102 -30.63 1.45 -7.20
C HIS A 102 -30.66 2.70 -8.08
N GLU A 103 -31.81 2.99 -8.68
CA GLU A 103 -32.12 4.27 -9.35
C GLU A 103 -32.31 5.42 -8.34
N GLY A 104 -31.32 5.61 -7.47
CA GLY A 104 -31.36 6.61 -6.42
C GLY A 104 -30.89 8.00 -6.82
N PRO A 105 -31.28 9.05 -6.06
CA PRO A 105 -30.68 10.38 -6.12
C PRO A 105 -29.16 10.37 -6.22
N THR A 106 -28.63 11.33 -6.98
CA THR A 106 -27.22 11.50 -7.33
C THR A 106 -26.27 11.55 -6.12
N SER A 107 -26.75 11.96 -4.95
CA SER A 107 -26.01 11.97 -3.69
C SER A 107 -25.46 10.59 -3.31
N ASN A 108 -26.16 9.52 -3.65
CA ASN A 108 -25.76 8.15 -3.28
C ASN A 108 -24.72 7.58 -4.23
N ARG A 109 -24.68 8.07 -5.46
CA ARG A 109 -23.57 7.80 -6.39
C ARG A 109 -22.28 8.43 -5.88
N VAL A 110 -22.35 9.65 -5.33
CA VAL A 110 -21.19 10.34 -4.76
C VAL A 110 -20.70 9.64 -3.49
N ALA A 111 -21.59 9.30 -2.56
CA ALA A 111 -21.22 8.56 -1.36
C ALA A 111 -20.60 7.20 -1.69
N GLY A 112 -21.23 6.41 -2.59
CA GLY A 112 -20.69 5.14 -3.07
C GLY A 112 -19.31 5.29 -3.72
N ALA A 113 -19.13 6.31 -4.56
CA ALA A 113 -17.84 6.61 -5.17
C ALA A 113 -16.76 6.94 -4.11
N ILE A 114 -17.11 7.70 -3.06
CA ILE A 114 -16.18 8.01 -1.96
C ILE A 114 -15.81 6.75 -1.17
N PHE A 115 -16.78 5.89 -0.84
CA PHE A 115 -16.53 4.63 -0.13
C PHE A 115 -15.63 3.67 -0.92
N ILE A 116 -15.66 3.76 -2.25
CA ILE A 116 -14.79 2.98 -3.14
C ILE A 116 -13.41 3.63 -3.28
N ALA A 117 -13.37 4.94 -3.55
CA ALA A 117 -12.15 5.66 -3.88
C ALA A 117 -11.21 5.81 -2.68
N VAL A 118 -11.74 6.09 -1.48
CA VAL A 118 -10.90 6.36 -0.30
C VAL A 118 -10.07 5.14 0.11
N PRO A 119 -10.62 3.92 0.27
CA PRO A 119 -9.82 2.75 0.63
C PRO A 119 -8.83 2.35 -0.47
N MET A 120 -9.23 2.44 -1.74
CA MET A 120 -8.34 2.21 -2.89
C MET A 120 -7.14 3.18 -2.86
N LEU A 121 -7.39 4.46 -2.62
CA LEU A 121 -6.35 5.47 -2.52
C LEU A 121 -5.43 5.18 -1.32
N VAL A 122 -5.98 4.96 -0.12
CA VAL A 122 -5.20 4.63 1.08
C VAL A 122 -4.34 3.38 0.84
N TYR A 123 -4.91 2.33 0.27
CA TYR A 123 -4.19 1.10 -0.06
C TYR A 123 -3.04 1.36 -1.04
N ALA A 124 -3.30 2.10 -2.13
CA ALA A 124 -2.30 2.44 -3.12
C ALA A 124 -1.16 3.28 -2.50
N THR A 125 -1.48 4.31 -1.71
CA THR A 125 -0.47 5.17 -1.09
C THR A 125 0.39 4.39 -0.09
N VAL A 126 -0.23 3.60 0.79
CA VAL A 126 0.48 2.76 1.76
C VAL A 126 1.34 1.71 1.05
N GLY A 127 0.79 1.05 0.03
CA GLY A 127 1.50 0.08 -0.79
C GLY A 127 2.73 0.68 -1.49
N LEU A 128 2.60 1.87 -2.08
CA LEU A 128 3.69 2.59 -2.73
C LEU A 128 4.78 3.00 -1.73
N LEU A 129 4.40 3.49 -0.54
CA LEU A 129 5.35 3.84 0.52
C LEU A 129 6.12 2.60 1.02
N LEU A 130 5.43 1.48 1.21
CA LEU A 130 6.05 0.23 1.60
C LEU A 130 6.98 -0.32 0.51
N ASP A 131 6.58 -0.29 -0.76
CA ASP A 131 7.47 -0.67 -1.86
C ASP A 131 8.70 0.23 -1.93
N ALA A 132 8.52 1.56 -1.82
CA ALA A 132 9.63 2.50 -1.84
C ALA A 132 10.63 2.27 -0.69
N THR A 133 10.13 2.00 0.52
CA THR A 133 10.97 1.72 1.70
C THR A 133 11.70 0.38 1.56
N VAL A 134 11.00 -0.69 1.14
CA VAL A 134 11.59 -2.01 0.88
C VAL A 134 12.61 -1.93 -0.24
N ARG A 135 12.31 -1.22 -1.33
CA ARG A 135 13.21 -0.98 -2.45
C ARG A 135 14.45 -0.23 -2.00
N SER A 136 14.29 0.86 -1.25
CA SER A 136 15.42 1.62 -0.69
C SER A 136 16.31 0.75 0.18
N ALA A 137 15.72 -0.01 1.12
CA ALA A 137 16.45 -0.90 2.02
C ALA A 137 17.15 -2.04 1.27
N ARG A 138 16.48 -2.66 0.29
CA ARG A 138 17.07 -3.66 -0.61
C ARG A 138 18.27 -3.10 -1.36
N MET A 139 18.13 -1.90 -1.93
CA MET A 139 19.20 -1.30 -2.72
C MET A 139 20.39 -0.92 -1.85
N ARG A 140 20.15 -0.48 -0.61
CA ARG A 140 21.20 -0.27 0.40
C ARG A 140 21.91 -1.57 0.73
N LEU A 141 21.18 -2.66 0.97
CA LEU A 141 21.74 -3.98 1.23
C LEU A 141 22.60 -4.47 0.07
N LEU A 142 22.10 -4.36 -1.17
CA LEU A 142 22.83 -4.77 -2.36
C LEU A 142 24.08 -3.93 -2.57
N ALA A 143 24.02 -2.60 -2.38
CA ALA A 143 25.17 -1.72 -2.53
C ALA A 143 26.22 -1.89 -1.43
N SER A 144 25.82 -2.25 -0.21
CA SER A 144 26.78 -2.51 0.87
C SER A 144 27.47 -3.86 0.73
N ALA A 145 26.78 -4.85 0.15
CA ALA A 145 27.27 -6.21 -0.11
C ALA A 145 27.92 -6.40 -1.50
N SER A 146 27.73 -5.45 -2.43
CA SER A 146 28.22 -5.55 -3.81
C SER A 146 29.72 -5.50 -3.89
N ALA A 147 30.32 -6.38 -4.69
CA ALA A 147 31.70 -6.25 -5.14
C ALA A 147 31.99 -4.85 -5.66
N THR A 148 33.25 -4.47 -5.56
CA THR A 148 33.75 -3.23 -6.12
C THR A 148 33.75 -3.36 -7.66
N PRO A 149 33.02 -2.49 -8.39
CA PRO A 149 32.93 -2.61 -9.83
C PRO A 149 34.29 -2.36 -10.51
N PRO A 150 34.54 -2.98 -11.67
CA PRO A 150 35.74 -2.71 -12.45
C PRO A 150 35.80 -1.25 -12.88
N VAL A 151 37.01 -0.72 -13.06
CA VAL A 151 37.20 0.67 -13.53
C VAL A 151 36.92 0.75 -15.03
N HIS A 152 37.28 -0.29 -15.77
CA HIS A 152 37.03 -0.40 -17.19
C HIS A 152 36.19 -1.63 -17.53
N PRO A 153 35.31 -1.56 -18.56
CA PRO A 153 34.62 -2.74 -19.07
C PRO A 153 35.60 -3.87 -19.41
N GLY A 154 35.28 -5.09 -18.99
CA GLY A 154 36.12 -6.27 -19.21
C GLY A 154 37.13 -6.58 -18.09
N GLU A 155 37.42 -5.64 -17.18
CA GLU A 155 38.21 -5.95 -15.99
C GLU A 155 37.40 -6.76 -14.97
N ALA A 156 38.08 -7.54 -14.13
CA ALA A 156 37.46 -8.27 -13.04
C ALA A 156 36.95 -7.30 -11.95
N ALA A 157 35.77 -7.59 -11.40
CA ALA A 157 35.32 -6.96 -10.17
C ALA A 157 36.32 -7.25 -9.04
N THR A 158 36.44 -6.34 -8.07
CA THR A 158 37.34 -6.55 -6.92
C THR A 158 36.57 -6.73 -5.62
N CYS A 159 37.17 -7.45 -4.68
CA CYS A 159 36.60 -7.66 -3.35
C CYS A 159 36.44 -6.32 -2.63
N THR A 160 35.29 -6.07 -2.00
CA THR A 160 35.06 -4.85 -1.22
C THR A 160 35.95 -4.71 -0.01
N VAL A 161 36.37 -5.83 0.57
CA VAL A 161 37.13 -5.87 1.82
C VAL A 161 38.63 -5.74 1.55
N CYS A 162 39.19 -6.59 0.68
CA CYS A 162 40.64 -6.62 0.44
C CYS A 162 41.08 -6.02 -0.90
N GLY A 163 40.16 -5.75 -1.82
CA GLY A 163 40.46 -5.25 -3.17
C GLY A 163 41.04 -6.28 -4.13
N ALA A 164 41.16 -7.55 -3.75
CA ALA A 164 41.63 -8.59 -4.64
C ALA A 164 40.64 -8.86 -5.80
N PRO A 165 41.12 -9.24 -7.00
CA PRO A 165 40.24 -9.58 -8.13
C PRO A 165 39.37 -10.79 -7.78
N LEU A 166 38.08 -10.70 -8.13
CA LEU A 166 37.11 -11.77 -7.97
C LEU A 166 36.99 -12.55 -9.28
N VAL A 167 37.08 -13.88 -9.18
CA VAL A 167 36.85 -14.78 -10.30
C VAL A 167 35.40 -15.24 -10.26
N SER A 168 34.56 -14.64 -11.09
CA SER A 168 33.17 -15.09 -11.30
C SER A 168 33.18 -16.35 -12.16
N ARG A 169 32.74 -17.50 -11.61
CA ARG A 169 32.70 -18.78 -12.32
C ARG A 169 31.29 -19.19 -12.79
N GLY A 170 30.27 -18.36 -12.64
CA GLY A 170 28.92 -18.80 -13.00
C GLY A 170 27.81 -17.79 -12.75
N VAL A 171 26.59 -18.34 -12.68
CA VAL A 171 25.31 -17.62 -12.52
C VAL A 171 25.08 -17.13 -11.09
N ASP A 172 25.86 -17.65 -10.13
CA ASP A 172 25.67 -17.30 -8.72
C ASP A 172 25.99 -15.82 -8.46
N PRO A 173 25.03 -15.06 -7.91
CA PRO A 173 25.21 -13.63 -7.70
C PRO A 173 26.16 -13.32 -6.54
N ILE A 174 26.57 -14.34 -5.76
CA ILE A 174 27.45 -14.21 -4.59
C ILE A 174 28.74 -14.97 -4.86
N VAL A 175 29.87 -14.29 -4.84
CA VAL A 175 31.20 -14.86 -5.03
C VAL A 175 32.04 -14.65 -3.78
N ARG A 176 32.71 -15.72 -3.34
CA ARG A 176 33.65 -15.68 -2.22
C ARG A 176 35.04 -15.28 -2.71
N CYS A 177 35.64 -14.29 -2.05
CA CYS A 177 37.01 -13.88 -2.33
C CYS A 177 37.99 -14.97 -1.89
N VAL A 178 38.86 -15.44 -2.79
CA VAL A 178 39.87 -16.47 -2.49
C VAL A 178 40.96 -15.98 -1.54
N HIS A 179 41.16 -14.65 -1.42
CA HIS A 179 42.23 -14.07 -0.59
C HIS A 179 41.81 -13.83 0.86
N CYS A 180 40.61 -13.28 1.09
CA CYS A 180 40.15 -12.91 2.43
C CYS A 180 38.88 -13.65 2.89
N ALA A 181 38.38 -14.60 2.09
CA ALA A 181 37.16 -15.37 2.31
C ALA A 181 35.86 -14.54 2.47
N ALA A 182 35.89 -13.23 2.18
CA ALA A 182 34.72 -12.38 2.22
C ALA A 182 33.75 -12.72 1.08
N ASP A 183 32.45 -12.75 1.37
CA ASP A 183 31.43 -12.92 0.35
C ASP A 183 31.11 -11.56 -0.30
N ASN A 184 30.93 -11.53 -1.63
CA ASN A 184 30.68 -10.31 -2.40
C ASN A 184 29.56 -10.55 -3.41
N VAL A 185 28.68 -9.57 -3.61
CA VAL A 185 27.61 -9.66 -4.62
C VAL A 185 28.10 -9.11 -5.96
N VAL A 186 28.14 -9.95 -7.00
CA VAL A 186 28.58 -9.60 -8.38
C VAL A 186 27.41 -9.48 -9.36
N HIS A 187 26.20 -9.27 -8.87
CA HIS A 187 25.02 -9.10 -9.72
C HIS A 187 25.06 -7.75 -10.49
N PRO A 188 24.74 -7.71 -11.80
CA PRO A 188 24.86 -6.50 -12.62
C PRO A 188 24.16 -5.26 -12.03
N THR A 189 22.94 -5.41 -11.53
CA THR A 189 22.18 -4.30 -10.93
C THR A 189 22.77 -3.80 -9.62
N ALA A 190 23.43 -4.66 -8.85
CA ALA A 190 24.11 -4.28 -7.62
C ALA A 190 25.41 -3.53 -7.95
N MET A 191 26.15 -4.00 -8.95
CA MET A 191 27.40 -3.39 -9.40
C MET A 191 27.18 -2.01 -10.04
N ALA A 192 26.16 -1.84 -10.90
CA ALA A 192 25.84 -0.54 -11.51
C ALA A 192 25.57 0.54 -10.44
N ARG A 193 24.85 0.18 -9.38
CA ARG A 193 24.58 1.05 -8.22
C ARG A 193 25.83 1.32 -7.38
N ALA A 194 26.66 0.29 -7.21
CA ALA A 194 27.93 0.44 -6.51
C ALA A 194 28.84 1.44 -7.25
N SER A 195 28.84 1.45 -8.59
CA SER A 195 29.59 2.44 -9.37
C SER A 195 29.03 3.85 -9.23
N GLU A 196 27.71 4.04 -9.26
CA GLU A 196 27.07 5.35 -9.05
C GLU A 196 27.46 5.98 -7.70
N LYS A 197 27.51 5.17 -6.64
CA LYS A 197 27.78 5.66 -5.28
C LYS A 197 29.27 5.91 -5.00
N ARG A 198 30.16 5.33 -5.81
CA ARG A 198 31.61 5.33 -5.57
C ARG A 198 32.27 6.69 -5.73
N THR A 199 31.60 7.63 -6.41
CA THR A 199 32.10 8.99 -6.62
C THR A 199 32.04 9.86 -5.35
N MET A 200 31.36 9.42 -4.28
CA MET A 200 31.07 10.29 -3.13
C MET A 200 31.80 9.99 -1.82
N ASP A 201 32.56 8.90 -1.67
CA ASP A 201 33.00 8.49 -0.32
C ASP A 201 34.35 7.74 -0.27
N LEU A 202 35.46 8.48 -0.38
CA LEU A 202 36.82 7.92 -0.27
C LEU A 202 37.39 7.96 1.15
N ASP A 203 36.98 8.93 1.98
CA ASP A 203 37.56 9.17 3.31
C ASP A 203 36.95 8.29 4.43
N ALA A 204 35.74 7.75 4.24
CA ALA A 204 35.06 6.93 5.25
C ALA A 204 35.49 5.44 5.29
N LEU A 205 36.43 5.01 4.44
CA LEU A 205 36.67 3.58 4.19
C LEU A 205 37.18 2.78 5.42
N ALA A 206 38.01 3.41 6.26
CA ALA A 206 38.66 2.71 7.38
C ALA A 206 37.71 2.52 8.57
N SER A 207 36.92 3.55 8.92
CA SER A 207 35.88 3.47 9.97
C SER A 207 34.67 2.64 9.52
N ALA A 208 34.39 2.59 8.21
CA ALA A 208 33.23 1.87 7.68
C ALA A 208 33.35 0.34 7.75
N LEU A 209 34.54 -0.26 7.83
CA LEU A 209 34.68 -1.73 7.77
C LEU A 209 34.10 -2.45 8.99
N ALA A 210 34.28 -1.89 10.20
CA ALA A 210 33.77 -2.47 11.43
C ALA A 210 32.24 -2.25 11.58
N SER A 211 31.75 -1.06 11.23
CA SER A 211 30.31 -0.77 11.26
C SER A 211 29.54 -1.55 10.17
N ARG A 212 30.15 -1.83 9.02
CA ARG A 212 29.49 -2.50 7.87
C ARG A 212 28.89 -3.85 8.21
N ALA A 213 29.61 -4.68 8.96
CA ALA A 213 29.13 -6.03 9.28
C ALA A 213 27.85 -5.96 10.15
N HIS A 214 27.81 -5.01 11.08
CA HIS A 214 26.66 -4.77 11.93
C HIS A 214 25.50 -4.14 11.14
N ASP A 215 25.80 -3.16 10.27
CA ASP A 215 24.84 -2.47 9.41
C ASP A 215 24.19 -3.42 8.39
N LEU A 216 24.95 -4.37 7.86
CA LEU A 216 24.43 -5.39 6.94
C LEU A 216 23.37 -6.26 7.62
N ARG A 217 23.65 -6.74 8.84
CA ARG A 217 22.69 -7.56 9.61
C ARG A 217 21.46 -6.76 10.01
N SER A 218 21.65 -5.54 10.50
CA SER A 218 20.54 -4.67 10.90
C SER A 218 19.67 -4.30 9.69
N THR A 219 20.27 -4.01 8.54
CA THR A 219 19.56 -3.74 7.28
C THR A 219 18.85 -4.98 6.75
N ALA A 220 19.50 -6.15 6.75
CA ALA A 220 18.87 -7.41 6.33
C ALA A 220 17.67 -7.78 7.22
N ARG A 221 17.78 -7.56 8.54
CA ARG A 221 16.67 -7.73 9.49
C ARG A 221 15.56 -6.73 9.19
N ARG A 222 15.86 -5.44 8.98
CA ARG A 222 14.87 -4.42 8.60
C ARG A 222 14.16 -4.76 7.29
N VAL A 223 14.87 -5.23 6.26
CA VAL A 223 14.26 -5.69 5.00
C VAL A 223 13.34 -6.88 5.25
N THR A 224 13.76 -7.84 6.07
CA THR A 224 12.94 -9.03 6.39
C THR A 224 11.69 -8.63 7.18
N VAL A 225 11.83 -7.81 8.21
CA VAL A 225 10.69 -7.32 9.02
C VAL A 225 9.77 -6.45 8.18
N ALA A 226 10.30 -5.54 7.36
CA ALA A 226 9.50 -4.67 6.50
C ALA A 226 8.74 -5.46 5.43
N SER A 227 9.36 -6.49 4.85
CA SER A 227 8.69 -7.35 3.85
C SER A 227 7.61 -8.23 4.47
N VAL A 228 7.83 -8.78 5.66
CA VAL A 228 6.77 -9.51 6.39
C VAL A 228 5.66 -8.56 6.84
N GLY A 229 6.05 -7.40 7.37
CA GLY A 229 5.15 -6.34 7.80
C GLY A 229 4.30 -5.77 6.66
N SER A 230 4.83 -5.69 5.43
CA SER A 230 4.03 -5.28 4.28
C SER A 230 3.03 -6.36 3.86
N VAL A 231 3.43 -7.64 3.91
CA VAL A 231 2.51 -8.73 3.55
C VAL A 231 1.35 -8.87 4.53
N LEU A 232 1.60 -8.71 5.84
CA LEU A 232 0.58 -8.89 6.88
C LEU A 232 -0.10 -7.58 7.31
N GLY A 233 0.66 -6.49 7.38
CA GLY A 233 0.19 -5.20 7.89
C GLY A 233 -0.70 -4.46 6.91
N THR A 234 -0.43 -4.56 5.59
CA THR A 234 -1.25 -3.90 4.58
C THR A 234 -2.69 -4.42 4.56
N PRO A 235 -2.99 -5.74 4.49
CA PRO A 235 -4.37 -6.23 4.52
C PRO A 235 -5.08 -5.96 5.87
N PHE A 236 -4.33 -5.94 6.97
CA PHE A 236 -4.88 -5.59 8.28
C PHE A 236 -5.27 -4.10 8.36
N ALA A 237 -4.37 -3.19 7.99
CA ALA A 237 -4.64 -1.75 7.98
C ALA A 237 -5.81 -1.43 7.05
N ALA A 238 -5.81 -2.03 5.86
CA ALA A 238 -6.91 -2.05 4.91
C ALA A 238 -8.26 -2.41 5.55
N PHE A 239 -8.31 -3.57 6.21
CA PHE A 239 -9.51 -4.06 6.89
C PHE A 239 -9.98 -3.08 7.98
N VAL A 240 -9.07 -2.59 8.82
CA VAL A 240 -9.38 -1.62 9.88
C VAL A 240 -9.89 -0.30 9.29
N THR A 241 -9.32 0.18 8.18
CA THR A 241 -9.80 1.39 7.49
C THR A 241 -11.21 1.19 6.93
N VAL A 242 -11.48 0.07 6.26
CA VAL A 242 -12.82 -0.24 5.73
C VAL A 242 -13.83 -0.38 6.87
N LEU A 243 -13.49 -1.11 7.93
CA LEU A 243 -14.35 -1.27 9.10
C LEU A 243 -14.63 0.08 9.77
N GLY A 244 -13.59 0.90 9.94
CA GLY A 244 -13.70 2.25 10.48
C GLY A 244 -14.59 3.16 9.63
N LEU A 245 -14.50 3.07 8.30
CA LEU A 245 -15.36 3.80 7.37
C LEU A 245 -16.81 3.32 7.43
N LEU A 246 -17.06 2.01 7.54
CA LEU A 246 -18.41 1.47 7.67
C LEU A 246 -19.05 1.86 9.01
N LEU A 247 -18.28 1.80 10.10
CA LEU A 247 -18.73 2.24 11.42
C LEU A 247 -18.97 3.75 11.45
N SER A 248 -18.06 4.54 10.88
CA SER A 248 -18.24 6.00 10.82
C SER A 248 -19.43 6.37 9.94
N ALA A 249 -19.67 5.67 8.83
CA ALA A 249 -20.87 5.85 8.02
C ALA A 249 -22.14 5.69 8.85
N LYS A 250 -22.21 4.63 9.66
CA LYS A 250 -23.36 4.35 10.54
C LYS A 250 -23.50 5.35 11.68
N LEU A 251 -22.39 5.83 12.23
CA LEU A 251 -22.37 6.82 13.31
C LEU A 251 -22.63 8.25 12.82
N LEU A 252 -22.24 8.57 11.59
CA LEU A 252 -22.44 9.87 10.94
C LEU A 252 -23.81 10.00 10.30
N GLU A 253 -24.48 8.89 9.95
CA GLU A 253 -25.85 8.86 9.43
C GLU A 253 -26.84 9.78 10.22
N PRO A 254 -26.85 9.79 11.57
CA PRO A 254 -27.71 10.72 12.31
C PRO A 254 -27.24 12.18 12.33
N VAL A 255 -25.97 12.47 12.02
CA VAL A 255 -25.37 13.81 12.07
C VAL A 255 -25.43 14.50 10.71
N VAL A 256 -25.20 13.75 9.64
CA VAL A 256 -25.28 14.22 8.25
C VAL A 256 -26.72 14.11 7.78
N ALA A 257 -27.58 14.95 8.36
CA ALA A 257 -28.93 15.15 7.88
C ALA A 257 -28.88 15.78 6.48
N LEU A 258 -28.98 14.96 5.43
CA LEU A 258 -29.15 15.48 4.08
C LEU A 258 -30.59 15.98 3.91
N PRO A 259 -30.78 17.10 3.19
CA PRO A 259 -32.13 17.55 2.85
C PRO A 259 -32.86 16.45 2.05
N PRO A 260 -34.18 16.31 2.23
CA PRO A 260 -34.97 15.33 1.50
C PRO A 260 -34.86 15.58 -0.01
N SER A 261 -34.84 14.50 -0.78
CA SER A 261 -34.76 14.56 -2.24
C SER A 261 -36.02 15.17 -2.82
N GLU A 262 -35.87 16.22 -3.63
CA GLU A 262 -36.98 16.82 -4.39
C GLU A 262 -37.43 15.93 -5.57
N LEU A 263 -36.60 14.97 -5.97
CA LEU A 263 -36.85 14.07 -7.09
C LEU A 263 -37.71 12.87 -6.70
N ALA A 264 -37.63 12.42 -5.44
CA ALA A 264 -38.41 11.31 -4.94
C ALA A 264 -39.90 11.70 -4.82
N ARG A 265 -40.77 10.94 -5.48
CA ARG A 265 -42.22 11.15 -5.47
C ARG A 265 -42.89 10.08 -4.62
N TYR A 266 -43.68 10.53 -3.66
CA TYR A 266 -44.45 9.68 -2.77
C TYR A 266 -45.94 9.84 -3.08
N ALA A 267 -46.71 8.79 -2.82
CA ALA A 267 -48.16 8.86 -2.85
C ALA A 267 -48.73 8.06 -1.68
N TRP A 268 -49.93 8.44 -1.25
CA TRP A 268 -50.75 7.60 -0.41
C TRP A 268 -51.37 6.50 -1.27
N VAL A 269 -51.15 5.25 -0.89
CA VAL A 269 -51.65 4.07 -1.58
C VAL A 269 -52.49 3.27 -0.61
N ASP A 270 -53.73 2.99 -0.99
CA ASP A 270 -54.62 2.17 -0.18
C ASP A 270 -54.14 0.71 -0.17
N THR A 271 -53.85 0.22 1.02
CA THR A 271 -53.43 -1.16 1.26
C THR A 271 -54.41 -1.86 2.19
N LYS A 272 -54.24 -3.18 2.37
CA LYS A 272 -54.99 -3.94 3.39
C LYS A 272 -54.77 -3.43 4.82
N ARG A 273 -53.75 -2.59 5.06
CA ARG A 273 -53.43 -2.00 6.38
C ARG A 273 -53.90 -0.55 6.52
N GLY A 274 -54.63 -0.03 5.53
CA GLY A 274 -55.00 1.38 5.40
C GLY A 274 -54.17 2.10 4.35
N SER A 275 -54.32 3.42 4.30
CA SER A 275 -53.56 4.31 3.43
C SER A 275 -52.09 4.33 3.88
N CYS A 276 -51.18 3.90 3.02
CA CYS A 276 -49.75 3.86 3.31
C CYS A 276 -48.94 4.63 2.28
N VAL A 277 -47.91 5.32 2.74
CA VAL A 277 -46.97 6.07 1.92
C VAL A 277 -46.11 5.09 1.12
N GLY A 278 -46.25 5.11 -0.20
CA GLY A 278 -45.40 4.37 -1.13
C GLY A 278 -44.45 5.31 -1.88
N LEU A 279 -43.19 4.89 -2.08
CA LEU A 279 -42.30 5.55 -3.04
C LEU A 279 -42.71 5.11 -4.44
N ILE A 280 -43.05 6.08 -5.30
CA ILE A 280 -43.57 5.81 -6.64
C ILE A 280 -42.43 5.86 -7.66
N VAL A 281 -42.23 4.74 -8.36
CA VAL A 281 -41.25 4.59 -9.45
C VAL A 281 -41.99 4.25 -10.74
N ARG A 282 -41.62 4.89 -11.84
CA ARG A 282 -42.12 4.52 -13.18
C ARG A 282 -41.13 3.54 -13.80
N SER A 283 -41.58 2.32 -14.07
CA SER A 283 -40.86 1.28 -14.79
C SER A 283 -41.43 1.11 -16.20
N ASP A 284 -40.74 0.35 -17.05
CA ASP A 284 -41.23 0.01 -18.39
C ASP A 284 -42.54 -0.80 -18.35
N ASP A 285 -42.75 -1.58 -17.28
CA ASP A 285 -43.93 -2.42 -17.07
C ASP A 285 -45.10 -1.70 -16.37
N GLY A 286 -44.90 -0.44 -15.94
CA GLY A 286 -45.93 0.39 -15.32
C GLY A 286 -45.46 1.18 -14.09
N THR A 287 -46.41 1.64 -13.29
CA THR A 287 -46.13 2.38 -12.06
C THR A 287 -46.04 1.43 -10.87
N GLU A 288 -44.95 1.47 -10.13
CA GLU A 288 -44.72 0.63 -8.95
C GLU A 288 -44.66 1.48 -7.68
N ALA A 289 -45.24 0.96 -6.60
CA ALA A 289 -45.10 1.49 -5.25
C ALA A 289 -44.18 0.61 -4.41
N TYR A 290 -43.14 1.23 -3.82
CA TYR A 290 -42.22 0.58 -2.90
C TYR A 290 -42.54 0.98 -1.45
N PHE A 291 -42.69 0.00 -0.57
CA PHE A 291 -43.00 0.19 0.86
C PHE A 291 -41.81 -0.25 1.73
N GLY A 292 -40.90 0.68 2.03
CA GLY A 292 -39.70 0.44 2.83
C GLY A 292 -40.00 -0.09 4.24
N GLY A 293 -39.16 -1.01 4.73
CA GLY A 293 -39.18 -1.49 6.12
C GLY A 293 -40.45 -2.22 6.58
N ASN A 294 -41.42 -2.48 5.70
CA ASN A 294 -42.69 -3.10 6.03
C ASN A 294 -42.82 -4.45 5.29
N ASP A 295 -42.22 -5.50 5.87
CA ASP A 295 -42.20 -6.87 5.31
C ASP A 295 -43.60 -7.49 5.12
N ARG A 296 -44.66 -6.82 5.58
CA ARG A 296 -46.06 -7.25 5.46
C ARG A 296 -46.77 -6.67 4.23
N LEU A 297 -46.14 -5.78 3.47
CA LEU A 297 -46.68 -5.22 2.23
C LEU A 297 -45.91 -5.79 1.03
N PRO A 298 -46.57 -6.05 -0.11
CA PRO A 298 -45.88 -6.44 -1.35
C PRO A 298 -44.93 -5.32 -1.78
N ASN A 299 -43.67 -5.67 -2.08
CA ASN A 299 -42.63 -4.72 -2.42
C ASN A 299 -41.73 -5.27 -3.55
N PRO A 300 -41.83 -4.75 -4.79
CA PRO A 300 -42.74 -3.69 -5.23
C PRO A 300 -44.21 -4.15 -5.30
N SER A 301 -45.13 -3.18 -5.26
CA SER A 301 -46.55 -3.37 -5.58
C SER A 301 -46.87 -2.66 -6.89
N THR A 302 -47.27 -3.39 -7.92
CA THR A 302 -47.70 -2.81 -9.20
C THR A 302 -49.04 -2.09 -9.03
N ILE A 303 -49.13 -0.86 -9.50
CA ILE A 303 -50.35 -0.04 -9.45
C ILE A 303 -50.99 -0.07 -10.84
N ALA A 304 -52.28 -0.36 -10.90
CA ALA A 304 -53.00 -0.39 -12.17
C ALA A 304 -52.92 0.99 -12.86
N PRO A 305 -52.78 1.05 -14.20
CA PRO A 305 -52.69 2.31 -14.94
C PRO A 305 -53.75 3.38 -14.62
N PRO A 306 -55.05 3.05 -14.45
CA PRO A 306 -56.05 4.06 -14.08
C PRO A 306 -55.78 4.66 -12.69
N ASP A 307 -55.46 3.82 -11.71
CA ASP A 307 -55.19 4.25 -10.33
C ASP A 307 -53.90 5.07 -10.27
N ALA A 308 -52.88 4.67 -11.02
CA ALA A 308 -51.61 5.38 -11.10
C ALA A 308 -51.74 6.83 -11.62
N ARG A 309 -52.75 7.12 -12.45
CA ARG A 309 -53.04 8.48 -12.93
C ARG A 309 -53.79 9.33 -11.91
N ALA A 310 -54.49 8.69 -10.98
CA ALA A 310 -55.24 9.36 -9.91
C ALA A 310 -54.36 9.65 -8.67
N LEU A 311 -53.17 9.06 -8.58
CA LEU A 311 -52.25 9.30 -7.46
C LEU A 311 -51.79 10.76 -7.40
N GLU A 312 -52.06 11.40 -6.26
CA GLU A 312 -51.49 12.70 -5.93
C GLU A 312 -50.04 12.52 -5.46
N LEU A 313 -49.09 12.84 -6.34
CA LEU A 313 -47.67 12.72 -6.06
C LEU A 313 -47.17 13.93 -5.26
N PHE A 314 -46.52 13.68 -4.12
CA PHE A 314 -45.93 14.73 -3.27
C PHE A 314 -44.45 14.46 -2.96
N PRO A 315 -43.65 15.52 -2.70
CA PRO A 315 -42.29 15.36 -2.21
C PRO A 315 -42.30 14.90 -0.74
N ALA A 316 -41.23 14.24 -0.30
CA ALA A 316 -41.14 13.72 1.07
C ALA A 316 -41.33 14.81 2.15
N ALA A 317 -40.86 16.03 1.89
CA ALA A 317 -41.00 17.18 2.79
C ALA A 317 -42.47 17.52 3.11
N ALA A 318 -43.43 17.16 2.26
CA ALA A 318 -44.86 17.38 2.51
C ALA A 318 -45.44 16.49 3.63
N LEU A 319 -44.68 15.48 4.07
CA LEU A 319 -45.07 14.63 5.20
C LEU A 319 -44.87 15.33 6.55
N VAL A 320 -44.07 16.40 6.63
CA VAL A 320 -43.83 17.13 7.89
C VAL A 320 -45.15 17.67 8.45
N GLY A 321 -45.43 17.35 9.71
CA GLY A 321 -46.66 17.67 10.42
C GLY A 321 -47.78 16.63 10.30
N ARG A 322 -47.68 15.64 9.39
CA ARG A 322 -48.67 14.57 9.27
C ARG A 322 -48.50 13.54 10.39
N ARG A 323 -49.61 12.98 10.89
CA ARG A 323 -49.56 11.82 11.79
C ARG A 323 -49.42 10.54 10.99
N VAL A 324 -48.43 9.75 11.35
CA VAL A 324 -48.14 8.48 10.68
C VAL A 324 -47.83 7.39 11.70
N ARG A 325 -48.02 6.15 11.28
CA ARG A 325 -47.60 4.92 11.94
C ARG A 325 -46.46 4.29 11.17
N LEU A 326 -45.30 4.17 11.78
CA LEU A 326 -44.14 3.50 11.22
C LEU A 326 -44.34 1.97 11.20
N ALA A 327 -43.57 1.26 10.38
CA ALA A 327 -43.63 -0.21 10.29
C ALA A 327 -43.39 -0.92 11.64
N GLY A 328 -42.56 -0.34 12.51
CA GLY A 328 -42.31 -0.80 13.87
C GLY A 328 -43.44 -0.55 14.86
N GLY A 329 -44.56 0.05 14.43
CA GLY A 329 -45.74 0.33 15.25
C GLY A 329 -45.70 1.66 16.01
N ALA A 330 -44.58 2.38 15.98
CA ALA A 330 -44.51 3.72 16.56
C ALA A 330 -45.41 4.70 15.78
N GLU A 331 -46.19 5.48 16.51
CA GLU A 331 -47.11 6.49 15.97
C GLU A 331 -46.72 7.87 16.48
N GLY A 332 -46.92 8.89 15.64
CA GLY A 332 -46.58 10.27 15.99
C GLY A 332 -46.67 11.20 14.79
N SER A 333 -46.50 12.50 15.05
CA SER A 333 -46.45 13.50 13.99
C SER A 333 -45.04 13.56 13.42
N VAL A 334 -44.90 13.59 12.09
CA VAL A 334 -43.60 13.70 11.42
C VAL A 334 -43.01 15.07 11.75
N LYS A 335 -41.94 15.09 12.54
CA LYS A 335 -41.22 16.30 12.92
C LYS A 335 -40.27 16.76 11.81
N ASN A 336 -39.51 15.82 11.25
CA ASN A 336 -38.53 16.05 10.18
C ASN A 336 -38.50 14.87 9.22
N VAL A 337 -38.09 15.15 7.97
CA VAL A 337 -37.78 14.14 6.96
C VAL A 337 -36.33 14.31 6.54
N LEU A 338 -35.55 13.23 6.60
CA LEU A 338 -34.11 13.22 6.35
C LEU A 338 -33.79 12.27 5.21
N GLY A 339 -32.96 12.69 4.26
CA GLY A 339 -32.42 11.78 3.26
C GLY A 339 -31.37 10.86 3.90
N ALA A 340 -31.54 9.53 3.83
CA ALA A 340 -30.54 8.57 4.28
C ALA A 340 -29.57 8.23 3.13
N PRO A 341 -28.28 8.64 3.20
CA PRO A 341 -27.33 8.47 2.11
C PRO A 341 -26.95 7.01 1.84
N VAL A 342 -27.13 6.13 2.84
CA VAL A 342 -26.72 4.72 2.73
C VAL A 342 -27.85 3.86 2.15
N THR A 343 -29.10 4.10 2.56
CA THR A 343 -30.24 3.28 2.15
C THR A 343 -30.99 3.84 0.95
N ASN A 344 -30.68 5.08 0.52
CA ASN A 344 -31.41 5.75 -0.55
C ASN A 344 -32.90 5.92 -0.27
N ARG A 345 -33.26 6.02 1.01
CA ARG A 345 -34.63 6.20 1.47
C ARG A 345 -34.73 7.45 2.32
N GLU A 346 -35.88 8.10 2.28
CA GLU A 346 -36.21 9.16 3.21
C GLU A 346 -36.57 8.53 4.56
N GLN A 347 -35.93 8.98 5.63
CA GLN A 347 -36.27 8.62 7.00
C GLN A 347 -37.18 9.68 7.61
N LEU A 348 -38.30 9.23 8.17
CA LEU A 348 -39.16 10.06 9.02
C LEU A 348 -38.59 10.08 10.43
N VAL A 349 -38.55 11.26 11.02
CA VAL A 349 -38.31 11.46 12.45
C VAL A 349 -39.60 11.98 13.06
N LEU A 350 -40.22 11.20 13.94
CA LEU A 350 -41.44 11.60 14.63
C LEU A 350 -41.13 12.59 15.77
N ASP A 351 -42.16 13.30 16.23
CA ASP A 351 -42.15 14.12 17.43
C ASP A 351 -41.72 13.37 18.70
N THR A 352 -42.06 12.08 18.79
CA THR A 352 -41.60 11.14 19.83
C THR A 352 -40.10 10.81 19.76
N GLY A 353 -39.41 11.20 18.68
CA GLY A 353 -38.01 10.85 18.40
C GLY A 353 -37.83 9.50 17.72
N ALA A 354 -38.90 8.72 17.54
CA ALA A 354 -38.87 7.48 16.77
C ALA A 354 -38.49 7.75 15.30
N ARG A 355 -37.75 6.81 14.70
CA ARG A 355 -37.27 6.90 13.32
C ARG A 355 -37.73 5.70 12.51
N GLY A 356 -38.06 5.91 11.25
CA GLY A 356 -38.41 4.83 10.31
C GLY A 356 -38.40 5.29 8.86
N ASP A 357 -38.45 4.34 7.92
CA ASP A 357 -38.55 4.65 6.49
C ASP A 357 -39.88 5.36 6.20
N ALA A 358 -39.84 6.40 5.35
CA ALA A 358 -41.05 7.11 4.91
C ALA A 358 -41.94 6.22 4.06
N ALA A 359 -41.33 5.51 3.12
CA ALA A 359 -41.98 4.42 2.40
C ALA A 359 -42.36 3.33 3.41
N GLY A 360 -43.63 2.93 3.42
CA GLY A 360 -44.16 1.91 4.33
C GLY A 360 -44.78 2.45 5.62
N ALA A 361 -44.70 3.76 5.89
CA ALA A 361 -45.47 4.42 6.93
C ALA A 361 -46.95 4.50 6.52
N CYS A 362 -47.87 4.26 7.44
CA CYS A 362 -49.30 4.33 7.17
C CYS A 362 -49.97 5.46 7.94
N GLU A 363 -51.11 5.92 7.46
CA GLU A 363 -51.90 6.92 8.16
C GLU A 363 -52.33 6.34 9.52
N ALA A 364 -52.19 7.14 10.58
CA ALA A 364 -52.68 6.75 11.89
C ALA A 364 -54.19 7.01 11.92
N SER A 365 -54.98 6.01 12.32
CA SER A 365 -56.42 6.20 12.55
C SER A 365 -56.62 7.20 13.70
N GLU A 366 -57.41 8.25 13.45
CA GLU A 366 -57.75 9.28 14.45
C GLU A 366 -58.41 8.71 15.71
#